data_AF-A0A9D6YB89-F1
#
_entry.id   AF-A0A9D6YB89-F1
#
_cell.length_a   1.000
_cell.length_b   1.000
_cell.length_c   1.000
_cell.angle_alpha   90.00
_cell.angle_beta   90.00
_cell.angle_gamma   90.00
#
_symmetry.space_group_name_H-M   'P 1'
#
loop_
_entity.id
_entity.type
_entity.pdbx_description
1 polymer ?
#
loop_
_entity_poly.entity_id
_entity_poly.type
_entity_poly.pdbx_seq_one_letter_code
_entity_poly.pdbx_strand_id
1 'polypeptide(L)'
;MRRYPSLLTKPPPMGLVAGWEIRFNWTGIPFAWTPLTAVEVIGLRPELPSILEVNAVAPERRDRSKSLALARRGAWTAGRDLQTVLQQLFGLR
;
A
#
# COMPACT_ATOMS: atom_id res chain seq x y z
N MET A 1 -11.51 -9.04 1.60
CA MET A 1 -10.92 -9.22 0.25
C MET A 1 -11.27 -10.61 -0.29
N ARG A 2 -12.39 -10.75 -1.02
CA ARG A 2 -12.79 -12.02 -1.67
C ARG A 2 -12.68 -11.98 -3.21
N ARG A 3 -12.38 -10.79 -3.77
CA ARG A 3 -12.45 -10.53 -5.21
C ARG A 3 -11.20 -10.96 -5.97
N TYR A 4 -10.03 -10.94 -5.34
CA TYR A 4 -8.74 -11.28 -5.98
C TYR A 4 -7.86 -12.15 -5.06
N PRO A 5 -8.16 -13.44 -4.89
CA PRO A 5 -7.40 -14.32 -3.99
C PRO A 5 -5.96 -14.55 -4.45
N SER A 6 -5.69 -14.47 -5.76
CA SER A 6 -4.35 -14.64 -6.35
C SER A 6 -3.36 -13.52 -5.99
N LEU A 7 -3.85 -12.38 -5.50
CA LEU A 7 -2.98 -11.28 -5.06
C LEU A 7 -2.48 -11.49 -3.62
N LEU A 8 -3.01 -12.47 -2.89
CA LEU A 8 -2.58 -12.77 -1.52
C LEU A 8 -1.20 -13.41 -1.53
N THR A 9 -0.27 -12.83 -0.78
CA THR A 9 1.10 -13.36 -0.61
C THR A 9 1.17 -14.49 0.40
N LYS A 10 0.21 -14.55 1.34
CA LYS A 10 0.04 -15.61 2.33
C LYS A 10 -1.45 -15.81 2.65
N PRO A 11 -1.85 -17.00 3.14
CA PRO A 11 -3.21 -17.24 3.58
C PRO A 11 -3.63 -16.23 4.67
N PRO A 12 -4.92 -15.85 4.74
CA PRO A 12 -5.43 -15.06 5.86
C PRO A 12 -5.14 -15.77 7.19
N PRO A 13 -4.79 -15.03 8.25
CA PRO A 13 -4.59 -15.61 9.57
C PRO A 13 -5.88 -16.28 10.06
N MET A 14 -5.75 -17.25 10.99
CA MET A 14 -6.91 -17.91 11.64
C MET A 14 -7.76 -16.98 12.54
N GLY A 15 -7.55 -15.65 12.47
CA GLY A 15 -8.25 -14.63 13.23
C GLY A 15 -8.54 -13.39 12.38
N LEU A 16 -8.84 -12.27 13.03
CA LEU A 16 -9.11 -11.01 12.33
C LEU A 16 -7.84 -10.47 11.65
N VAL A 17 -8.01 -10.00 10.42
CA VAL A 17 -6.98 -9.22 9.72
C VAL A 17 -6.93 -7.83 10.34
N ALA A 18 -5.80 -7.46 10.94
CA ALA A 18 -5.62 -6.18 11.61
C ALA A 18 -5.08 -5.09 10.67
N GLY A 19 -4.59 -5.47 9.49
CA GLY A 19 -4.10 -4.54 8.47
C GLY A 19 -3.72 -5.24 7.18
N TRP A 20 -3.27 -4.44 6.21
CA TRP A 20 -2.80 -4.94 4.92
C TRP A 20 -1.50 -4.24 4.56
N GLU A 21 -0.49 -5.02 4.21
CA GLU A 21 0.63 -4.52 3.41
C GLU A 21 0.28 -4.71 1.93
N ILE A 22 0.45 -3.67 1.14
CA ILE A 22 0.08 -3.66 -0.28
C ILE A 22 1.28 -3.19 -1.09
N ARG A 23 1.66 -3.98 -2.11
CA ARG A 23 2.69 -3.60 -3.06
C ARG A 23 2.05 -3.09 -4.35
N PHE A 24 2.55 -1.96 -4.82
CA PHE A 24 2.12 -1.32 -6.05
C PHE A 24 3.23 -1.38 -7.09
N ASN A 25 2.85 -1.63 -8.34
CA ASN A 25 3.79 -1.54 -9.44
C ASN A 25 4.04 -0.06 -9.81
N TRP A 26 4.93 0.18 -10.77
CA TRP A 26 5.29 1.54 -11.22
C TRP A 26 4.11 2.34 -11.80
N THR A 27 3.05 1.69 -12.30
CA THR A 27 1.82 2.36 -12.77
C THR A 27 0.84 2.72 -11.65
N GLY A 28 1.14 2.27 -10.43
CA GLY A 28 0.27 2.43 -9.26
C GLY A 28 -0.89 1.44 -9.19
N ILE A 29 -0.74 0.27 -9.82
CA ILE A 29 -1.68 -0.85 -9.70
C ILE A 29 -1.21 -1.77 -8.57
N PRO A 30 -2.08 -2.12 -7.61
CA PRO A 30 -1.75 -3.08 -6.56
C PRO A 30 -1.62 -4.50 -7.14
N PHE A 31 -0.53 -5.19 -6.82
CA PHE A 31 -0.26 -6.54 -7.36
C PHE A 31 0.07 -7.59 -6.28
N ALA A 32 0.29 -7.19 -5.03
CA ALA A 32 0.50 -8.13 -3.93
C ALA A 32 -0.07 -7.58 -2.62
N TRP A 33 -0.71 -8.45 -1.85
CA TRP A 33 -1.42 -8.12 -0.62
C TRP A 33 -1.06 -9.13 0.47
N THR A 34 -0.47 -8.63 1.53
CA THR A 34 -0.10 -9.43 2.70
C THR A 34 -1.08 -9.09 3.84
N PRO A 35 -1.93 -10.03 4.28
CA PRO A 35 -2.75 -9.79 5.46
C PRO A 35 -1.84 -9.71 6.70
N LEU A 36 -2.04 -8.68 7.51
CA LEU A 36 -1.29 -8.48 8.76
C LEU A 36 -2.13 -8.86 9.97
N THR A 37 -1.49 -9.52 10.93
CA THR A 37 -2.03 -9.85 12.24
C THR A 37 -1.94 -8.66 13.20
N ALA A 38 -2.62 -8.74 14.34
CA ALA A 38 -2.56 -7.70 15.37
C ALA A 38 -1.14 -7.45 15.86
N VAL A 39 -0.30 -8.49 15.92
CA VAL A 39 1.11 -8.38 16.34
C VAL A 39 1.95 -7.65 15.31
N GLU A 40 1.71 -7.89 14.02
CA GLU A 40 2.45 -7.26 12.92
C GLU A 40 2.15 -5.76 12.76
N VAL A 41 1.02 -5.28 13.27
CA VAL A 41 0.64 -3.85 13.20
C VAL A 41 0.95 -3.07 14.48
N ILE A 42 1.55 -3.69 15.49
CA ILE A 42 1.94 -3.01 16.73
C ILE A 42 2.87 -1.84 16.40
N GLY A 43 2.53 -0.65 16.91
CA GLY A 43 3.31 0.57 16.68
C GLY A 43 3.01 1.31 15.37
N LEU A 44 2.21 0.72 14.48
CA LEU A 44 1.69 1.43 13.31
C LEU A 44 0.53 2.34 13.70
N ARG A 45 0.42 3.49 13.04
CA ARG A 45 -0.71 4.38 13.24
C ARG A 45 -1.94 3.79 12.55
N PRO A 46 -3.06 3.60 13.27
CA PRO A 46 -4.32 3.20 12.66
C PRO A 46 -4.72 4.21 11.57
N GLU A 47 -5.30 3.69 10.48
CA GLU A 47 -5.88 4.48 9.38
C GLU A 47 -4.93 5.38 8.57
N LEU A 48 -3.64 5.41 8.92
CA LEU A 48 -2.63 6.13 8.16
C LEU A 48 -1.72 5.16 7.40
N PRO A 49 -1.62 5.27 6.06
CA PRO A 49 -0.72 4.42 5.29
C PRO A 49 0.73 4.69 5.70
N SER A 50 1.46 3.61 5.95
CA SER A 50 2.89 3.64 6.23
C SER A 50 3.64 3.15 5.00
N ILE A 51 4.61 3.94 4.51
CA ILE A 51 5.44 3.57 3.36
C ILE A 51 6.62 2.77 3.89
N LEU A 52 6.67 1.48 3.56
CA LEU A 52 7.72 0.57 4.02
C LEU A 52 8.95 0.59 3.11
N GLU A 53 8.73 0.64 1.80
CA GLU A 53 9.80 0.59 0.80
C GLU A 53 9.40 1.38 -0.45
N VAL A 54 10.36 2.08 -1.06
CA VAL A 54 10.21 2.73 -2.36
C VAL A 54 11.41 2.36 -3.22
N ASN A 55 11.16 1.87 -4.43
CA ASN A 55 12.22 1.70 -5.41
C ASN A 55 12.60 3.07 -6.01
N ALA A 56 13.61 3.71 -5.43
CA ALA A 56 14.09 5.03 -5.84
C ALA A 56 14.86 5.03 -7.18
N VAL A 57 15.04 3.86 -7.82
CA VAL A 57 15.85 3.72 -9.05
C VAL A 57 15.01 3.91 -10.33
N ALA A 58 13.71 4.18 -10.23
CA ALA A 58 12.89 4.47 -11.39
C ALA A 58 13.13 5.91 -11.91
N PRO A 59 13.33 6.13 -13.22
CA PRO A 59 13.47 7.47 -13.79
C PRO A 59 12.13 8.21 -13.77
N GLU A 60 11.78 8.79 -12.62
CA GLU A 60 10.51 9.49 -12.34
C GLU A 60 10.22 10.73 -13.21
N ARG A 61 11.12 11.11 -14.13
CA ARG A 61 10.97 12.38 -14.87
C ARG A 61 10.31 12.28 -16.23
N ARG A 62 10.01 11.07 -16.74
CA ARG A 62 9.43 10.92 -18.10
C ARG A 62 8.09 10.21 -18.18
N ASP A 63 7.74 9.34 -17.24
CA ASP A 63 6.46 8.62 -17.30
C ASP A 63 5.37 9.28 -16.46
N ARG A 64 4.20 9.51 -17.08
CA ARG A 64 2.99 10.05 -16.43
C ARG A 64 2.31 8.97 -15.57
N SER A 65 3.02 8.46 -14.58
CA SER A 65 2.53 7.41 -13.67
C SER A 65 1.87 8.00 -12.42
N LYS A 66 1.06 7.18 -11.74
CA LYS A 66 0.43 7.56 -10.47
C LYS A 66 1.48 7.89 -9.41
N SER A 67 1.36 9.05 -8.78
CA SER A 67 2.18 9.48 -7.65
C SER A 67 1.67 8.84 -6.36
N LEU A 68 2.21 7.65 -6.04
CA LEU A 68 1.84 6.91 -4.83
C LEU A 68 2.68 7.29 -3.61
N ALA A 69 3.97 7.57 -3.80
CA ALA A 69 4.89 7.99 -2.78
C ALA A 69 5.60 9.27 -3.25
N LEU A 70 5.82 10.21 -2.32
CA LEU A 70 6.50 11.46 -2.57
C LEU A 70 7.60 11.67 -1.54
N ALA A 71 8.81 11.96 -2.01
CA ALA A 71 9.92 12.36 -1.16
C ALA A 71 9.69 13.80 -0.67
N ARG A 72 9.52 13.98 0.64
CA ARG A 72 9.36 15.29 1.28
C ARG A 72 10.28 15.39 2.49
N ARG A 73 11.21 16.35 2.47
CA ARG A 73 12.19 16.60 3.55
C ARG A 73 12.94 15.33 3.99
N GLY A 74 13.33 14.49 3.04
CA GLY A 74 14.07 13.24 3.31
C GLY A 74 13.21 12.07 3.80
N ALA A 75 11.88 12.23 3.92
CA ALA A 75 10.95 11.16 4.26
C ALA A 75 9.99 10.87 3.10
N TRP A 76 9.55 9.62 2.97
CA TRP A 76 8.49 9.26 2.02
C TRP A 76 7.12 9.50 2.63
N THR A 77 6.26 10.17 1.88
CA THR A 77 4.87 10.45 2.27
C THR A 77 3.90 9.96 1.21
N ALA A 78 2.67 9.64 1.61
CA ALA A 78 1.63 9.25 0.67
C ALA A 78 1.40 10.35 -0.38
N GLY A 79 1.49 9.97 -1.65
CA GLY A 79 1.15 10.84 -2.77
C GLY A 79 -0.36 10.92 -2.99
N ARG A 80 -0.78 11.89 -3.81
CA ARG A 80 -2.21 12.16 -4.09
C ARG A 80 -2.92 10.94 -4.66
N ASP A 81 -2.26 10.19 -5.53
CA ASP A 81 -2.89 9.06 -6.21
C ASP A 81 -3.05 7.86 -5.26
N LEU A 82 -2.19 7.73 -4.25
CA LEU A 82 -2.34 6.68 -3.23
C LEU A 82 -3.65 6.85 -2.47
N GLN A 83 -4.00 8.07 -2.08
CA GLN A 83 -5.29 8.33 -1.44
C GLN A 83 -6.44 7.86 -2.33
N THR A 84 -6.41 8.21 -3.62
CA THR A 84 -7.45 7.80 -4.58
C THR A 84 -7.56 6.28 -4.68
N VAL A 85 -6.44 5.54 -4.79
CA VAL A 85 -6.55 4.08 -4.87
C VAL A 85 -6.97 3.45 -3.54
N LEU A 86 -6.57 4.00 -2.39
CA LEU A 86 -7.04 3.52 -1.09
C LEU A 86 -8.56 3.71 -0.94
N GLN A 87 -9.10 4.85 -1.38
CA GLN A 87 -10.56 5.04 -1.44
C GLN A 87 -11.23 4.01 -2.35
N GLN A 88 -10.66 3.72 -3.53
CA GLN A 88 -11.21 2.71 -4.45
C GLN A 88 -11.15 1.28 -3.89
N LEU A 89 -10.08 0.96 -3.14
CA LEU A 89 -9.84 -0.37 -2.60
C LEU A 89 -10.65 -0.67 -1.34
N PHE A 90 -10.79 0.32 -0.46
CA PHE A 90 -11.38 0.15 0.86
C PHE A 90 -12.70 0.89 1.05
N GLY A 91 -13.11 1.75 0.11
CA GLY A 91 -14.31 2.56 0.23
C GLY A 91 -14.21 3.66 1.31
N LEU A 92 -13.00 3.99 1.76
CA LEU A 92 -12.75 5.04 2.73
C LEU A 92 -13.17 6.39 2.12
N ARG A 93 -13.91 7.21 2.86
CA ARG A 93 -14.29 8.57 2.45
C ARG A 93 -13.39 9.57 3.16
#